data_AF-A0A166NWR6-F1
#
_entry.id   AF-A0A166NWR6-F1
#
_cell.length_a   1.000
_cell.length_b   1.000
_cell.length_c   1.000
_cell.angle_alpha   90.00
_cell.angle_beta   90.00
_cell.angle_gamma   90.00
#
_symmetry.space_group_name_H-M   'P 1'
#
loop_
_entity.id
_entity.type
_entity.pdbx_description
1 polymer ?
#
loop_
_entity_poly.entity_id
_entity_poly.type
_entity_poly.pdbx_seq_one_letter_code
_entity_poly.pdbx_strand_id
1 'polypeptide(L)'
;MKKWIKIIILSFLMIGSLTACMASSQKQMHAFDQQMKTVAEKERIVNRTLEEMNLNQLYDLSQTNTTDANKKAFEQFKKQIDDKLKPAMKVYHQEAKALPEPNKDLKALKSTYLEGIKGKEEIIEKLDQFIVLCQNSIRANENILEFTQQFEKHRSRVEAQISSAKQTSQGIEDSTKLEERLDENNHHIKEKAETSIREKDGKAQMQAIQEEVIPLVQTQIKDLNEMQLRDEMTNHARQNAVQMYYSLERYYQERLKTIDYNQKLAQANIRKLITKAKDLDSYNAPYENQRDQLNSN
;
A
#
# COMPACT_ATOMS: atom_id res chain seq x y z
N MET A 1 64.36 -52.45 -4.06
CA MET A 1 64.09 -51.46 -3.00
C MET A 1 63.83 -50.02 -3.51
N LYS A 2 64.57 -49.48 -4.48
CA LYS A 2 64.38 -48.08 -4.96
C LYS A 2 63.03 -47.73 -5.62
N LYS A 3 62.29 -48.70 -6.20
CA LYS A 3 60.99 -48.45 -6.86
C LYS A 3 59.82 -48.33 -5.87
N TRP A 4 59.86 -49.04 -4.74
CA TRP A 4 58.80 -49.03 -3.72
C TRP A 4 58.84 -47.77 -2.84
N ILE A 5 60.04 -47.24 -2.57
CA ILE A 5 60.23 -45.97 -1.84
C ILE A 5 59.66 -44.78 -2.63
N LYS A 6 59.81 -44.76 -3.97
CA LYS A 6 59.22 -43.71 -4.82
C LYS A 6 57.68 -43.73 -4.85
N ILE A 7 57.07 -44.90 -4.76
CA ILE A 7 55.60 -45.05 -4.71
C ILE A 7 55.06 -44.55 -3.36
N ILE A 8 55.72 -44.90 -2.24
CA ILE A 8 55.31 -44.46 -0.89
C ILE A 8 55.43 -42.93 -0.73
N ILE A 9 56.49 -42.31 -1.28
CA ILE A 9 56.67 -40.85 -1.25
C ILE A 9 55.61 -40.13 -2.10
N LEU A 10 55.22 -40.69 -3.26
CA LEU A 10 54.17 -40.12 -4.11
C LEU A 10 52.78 -40.21 -3.43
N SER A 11 52.52 -41.30 -2.71
CA SER A 11 51.30 -41.49 -1.93
C SER A 11 51.21 -40.54 -0.73
N PHE A 12 52.33 -40.26 -0.04
CA PHE A 12 52.38 -39.27 1.04
C PHE A 12 52.23 -37.82 0.54
N LEU A 13 52.69 -37.51 -0.68
CA LEU A 13 52.51 -36.20 -1.31
C LEU A 13 51.04 -35.91 -1.70
N MET A 14 50.29 -36.93 -2.13
CA MET A 14 48.85 -36.81 -2.39
C MET A 14 48.01 -36.64 -1.11
N ILE A 15 48.42 -37.27 0.00
CA ILE A 15 47.74 -37.12 1.30
C ILE A 15 48.06 -35.73 1.91
N GLY A 16 49.27 -35.20 1.70
CA GLY A 16 49.67 -33.86 2.14
C GLY A 16 48.96 -32.71 1.43
N SER A 17 48.55 -32.89 0.16
CA SER A 17 47.74 -31.89 -0.56
C SER A 17 46.29 -31.81 -0.07
N LEU A 18 45.73 -32.89 0.47
CA LEU A 18 44.36 -32.91 1.00
C LEU A 18 44.26 -32.20 2.36
N THR A 19 45.28 -32.32 3.23
CA THR A 19 45.31 -31.64 4.54
C THR A 19 45.52 -30.13 4.43
N ALA A 20 46.29 -29.67 3.44
CA ALA A 20 46.47 -28.24 3.16
C ALA A 20 45.19 -27.58 2.61
N CYS A 21 44.46 -28.25 1.72
CA CYS A 21 43.16 -27.80 1.25
C CYS A 21 42.13 -27.76 2.39
N MET A 22 42.10 -28.78 3.27
CA MET A 22 41.20 -28.86 4.41
C MET A 22 41.44 -27.73 5.44
N ALA A 23 42.69 -27.45 5.79
CA ALA A 23 43.04 -26.35 6.69
C ALA A 23 42.66 -24.96 6.13
N SER A 24 42.78 -24.77 4.79
CA SER A 24 42.38 -23.54 4.13
C SER A 24 40.85 -23.35 4.09
N SER A 25 40.10 -24.43 3.86
CA SER A 25 38.63 -24.42 3.86
C SER A 25 38.07 -24.09 5.24
N GLN A 26 38.62 -24.70 6.31
CA GLN A 26 38.20 -24.45 7.68
C GLN A 26 38.46 -22.99 8.10
N LYS A 27 39.60 -22.42 7.70
CA LYS A 27 39.91 -21.00 7.96
C LYS A 27 38.96 -20.06 7.21
N GLN A 28 38.59 -20.40 5.97
CA GLN A 28 37.62 -19.63 5.17
C GLN A 28 36.22 -19.67 5.80
N MET A 29 35.76 -20.84 6.26
CA MET A 29 34.49 -20.98 6.98
C MET A 29 34.50 -20.20 8.30
N HIS A 30 35.59 -20.26 9.07
CA HIS A 30 35.71 -19.48 10.30
C HIS A 30 35.61 -17.96 10.05
N ALA A 31 36.24 -17.44 8.99
CA ALA A 31 36.13 -16.03 8.61
C ALA A 31 34.69 -15.67 8.20
N PHE A 32 34.01 -16.54 7.46
CA PHE A 32 32.60 -16.39 7.11
C PHE A 32 31.72 -16.32 8.36
N ASP A 33 31.89 -17.26 9.30
CA ASP A 33 31.14 -17.32 10.55
C ASP A 33 31.38 -16.11 11.45
N GLN A 34 32.61 -15.62 11.51
CA GLN A 34 32.94 -14.43 12.26
C GLN A 34 32.18 -13.20 11.73
N GLN A 35 32.10 -13.04 10.40
CA GLN A 35 31.34 -11.94 9.81
C GLN A 35 29.82 -12.16 9.90
N MET A 36 29.37 -13.43 9.85
CA MET A 36 27.96 -13.78 10.05
C MET A 36 27.44 -13.37 11.44
N LYS A 37 28.29 -13.28 12.47
CA LYS A 37 27.90 -12.72 13.78
C LYS A 37 27.45 -11.26 13.68
N THR A 38 28.14 -10.45 12.87
CA THR A 38 27.77 -9.05 12.62
C THR A 38 26.43 -8.97 11.88
N VAL A 39 26.27 -9.83 10.86
CA VAL A 39 25.04 -9.94 10.07
C VAL A 39 23.85 -10.34 10.94
N ALA A 40 24.01 -11.36 11.78
CA ALA A 40 23.01 -11.81 12.74
C ALA A 40 22.63 -10.73 13.76
N GLU A 41 23.58 -9.88 14.16
CA GLU A 41 23.27 -8.75 15.03
C GLU A 41 22.40 -7.69 14.32
N LYS A 42 22.63 -7.44 13.02
CA LYS A 42 21.74 -6.56 12.25
C LYS A 42 20.35 -7.16 12.05
N GLU A 43 20.28 -8.47 11.83
CA GLU A 43 19.00 -9.19 11.78
C GLU A 43 18.22 -9.07 13.11
N ARG A 44 18.91 -9.17 14.26
CA ARG A 44 18.27 -8.94 15.57
C ARG A 44 17.69 -7.53 15.71
N ILE A 45 18.33 -6.52 15.13
CA ILE A 45 17.80 -5.14 15.14
C ILE A 45 16.51 -5.05 14.31
N VAL A 46 16.46 -5.70 13.15
CA VAL A 46 15.22 -5.81 12.34
C VAL A 46 14.12 -6.50 13.15
N ASN A 47 14.42 -7.64 13.76
CA ASN A 47 13.47 -8.41 14.55
C ASN A 47 12.94 -7.62 15.76
N ARG A 48 13.83 -6.94 16.50
CA ARG A 48 13.43 -6.08 17.62
C ARG A 48 12.55 -4.93 17.15
N THR A 49 12.91 -4.28 16.04
CA THR A 49 12.10 -3.20 15.46
C THR A 49 10.71 -3.71 15.14
N LEU A 50 10.58 -4.88 14.53
CA LEU A 50 9.29 -5.49 14.19
C LEU A 50 8.43 -5.81 15.43
N GLU A 51 9.04 -6.36 16.48
CA GLU A 51 8.34 -6.66 17.75
C GLU A 51 7.85 -5.38 18.46
N GLU A 52 8.65 -4.31 18.44
CA GLU A 52 8.29 -3.01 19.04
C GLU A 52 7.12 -2.32 18.34
N MET A 53 6.85 -2.65 17.07
CA MET A 53 5.76 -2.06 16.30
C MET A 53 4.38 -2.55 16.74
N ASN A 54 4.26 -3.62 17.54
CA ASN A 54 2.98 -4.17 18.01
C ASN A 54 1.92 -4.40 16.90
N LEU A 55 2.35 -5.00 15.79
CA LEU A 55 1.52 -5.20 14.58
C LEU A 55 0.33 -6.17 14.78
N ASN A 56 0.22 -6.84 15.93
CA ASN A 56 -0.93 -7.70 16.26
C ASN A 56 -2.25 -6.92 16.25
N GLN A 57 -2.20 -5.60 16.47
CA GLN A 57 -3.37 -4.72 16.44
C GLN A 57 -3.90 -4.45 15.02
N LEU A 58 -3.15 -4.78 13.96
CA LEU A 58 -3.55 -4.50 12.58
C LEU A 58 -4.86 -5.19 12.19
N TYR A 59 -5.06 -6.41 12.67
CA TYR A 59 -6.30 -7.13 12.39
C TYR A 59 -7.49 -6.36 12.97
N ASP A 60 -7.47 -6.03 14.27
CA ASP A 60 -8.57 -5.33 14.93
C ASP A 60 -8.82 -3.93 14.33
N LEU A 61 -7.74 -3.20 14.05
CA LEU A 61 -7.82 -1.87 13.43
C LEU A 61 -8.41 -1.91 12.01
N SER A 62 -8.20 -3.02 11.28
CA SER A 62 -8.78 -3.20 9.94
C SER A 62 -10.27 -3.56 9.95
N GLN A 63 -10.78 -4.11 11.06
CA GLN A 63 -12.17 -4.58 11.17
C GLN A 63 -13.11 -3.57 11.85
N THR A 64 -12.57 -2.53 12.47
CA THR A 64 -13.35 -1.51 13.18
C THR A 64 -13.72 -0.34 12.27
N ASN A 65 -14.80 0.37 12.62
CA ASN A 65 -15.16 1.62 11.94
C ASN A 65 -13.97 2.59 11.96
N THR A 66 -13.78 3.30 10.85
CA THR A 66 -12.70 4.30 10.74
C THR A 66 -12.92 5.42 11.75
N THR A 67 -11.94 5.61 12.66
CA THR A 67 -11.90 6.69 13.65
C THR A 67 -10.59 7.47 13.54
N ASP A 68 -10.53 8.67 14.15
CA ASP A 68 -9.28 9.43 14.31
C ASP A 68 -8.17 8.62 15.00
N ALA A 69 -8.55 7.72 15.91
CA ALA A 69 -7.60 6.83 16.58
C ALA A 69 -7.01 5.81 15.60
N ASN A 70 -7.84 5.20 14.74
CA ASN A 70 -7.37 4.27 13.71
C ASN A 70 -6.42 4.97 12.74
N LYS A 71 -6.75 6.19 12.29
CA LYS A 71 -5.90 7.00 11.42
C LYS A 71 -4.52 7.24 12.03
N LYS A 72 -4.47 7.69 13.29
CA LYS A 72 -3.21 7.92 14.02
C LYS A 72 -2.40 6.62 14.17
N ALA A 73 -3.05 5.49 14.42
CA ALA A 73 -2.37 4.20 14.52
C ALA A 73 -1.70 3.80 13.20
N PHE A 74 -2.40 3.91 12.07
CA PHE A 74 -1.81 3.61 10.75
C PHE A 74 -0.70 4.59 10.37
N GLU A 75 -0.81 5.88 10.71
CA GLU A 75 0.27 6.86 10.55
C GLU A 75 1.51 6.49 11.37
N GLN A 76 1.32 6.02 12.61
CA GLN A 76 2.41 5.54 13.45
C GLN A 76 3.09 4.29 12.86
N PHE A 77 2.33 3.30 12.39
CA PHE A 77 2.90 2.13 11.73
C PHE A 77 3.69 2.52 10.48
N LYS A 78 3.12 3.38 9.62
CA LYS A 78 3.81 3.85 8.41
C LYS A 78 5.14 4.51 8.75
N LYS A 79 5.14 5.40 9.75
CA LYS A 79 6.35 6.06 10.24
C LYS A 79 7.38 5.06 10.76
N GLN A 80 6.96 4.06 11.55
CA GLN A 80 7.87 3.03 12.05
C GLN A 80 8.45 2.18 10.92
N ILE A 81 7.67 1.87 9.88
CA ILE A 81 8.14 1.14 8.69
C ILE A 81 9.21 1.98 7.96
N ASP A 82 8.90 3.23 7.64
CA ASP A 82 9.76 4.09 6.83
C ASP A 82 11.03 4.55 7.56
N ASP A 83 10.89 4.95 8.83
CA ASP A 83 11.98 5.57 9.57
C ASP A 83 12.86 4.54 10.30
N LYS A 84 12.34 3.34 10.57
CA LYS A 84 13.05 2.32 11.36
C LYS A 84 13.22 0.99 10.63
N LEU A 85 12.13 0.32 10.27
CA LEU A 85 12.18 -1.07 9.79
C LEU A 85 12.90 -1.20 8.45
N LYS A 86 12.48 -0.41 7.44
CA LYS A 86 13.11 -0.41 6.10
C LYS A 86 14.60 0.00 6.17
N PRO A 87 15.00 1.06 6.90
CA PRO A 87 16.41 1.39 7.10
C PRO A 87 17.21 0.28 7.80
N ALA A 88 16.68 -0.34 8.86
CA ALA A 88 17.34 -1.46 9.53
C ALA A 88 17.53 -2.64 8.59
N MET A 89 16.52 -2.96 7.78
CA MET A 89 16.56 -4.02 6.78
C MET A 89 17.63 -3.75 5.70
N LYS A 90 17.74 -2.49 5.25
CA LYS A 90 18.78 -2.07 4.30
C LYS A 90 20.19 -2.28 4.85
N VAL A 91 20.44 -1.92 6.12
CA VAL A 91 21.74 -2.13 6.78
C VAL A 91 22.04 -3.62 6.92
N TYR A 92 21.06 -4.42 7.34
CA TYR A 92 21.19 -5.87 7.43
C TYR A 92 21.55 -6.51 6.07
N HIS A 93 20.86 -6.13 4.99
CA HIS A 93 21.17 -6.60 3.65
C HIS A 93 22.57 -6.17 3.19
N GLN A 94 23.01 -4.95 3.49
CA GLN A 94 24.35 -4.47 3.15
C GLN A 94 25.45 -5.29 3.84
N GLU A 95 25.31 -5.59 5.14
CA GLU A 95 26.26 -6.43 5.86
C GLU A 95 26.29 -7.87 5.30
N ALA A 96 25.13 -8.43 4.95
CA ALA A 96 25.06 -9.75 4.33
C ALA A 96 25.73 -9.79 2.94
N LYS A 97 25.60 -8.73 2.14
CA LYS A 97 26.32 -8.60 0.86
C LYS A 97 27.83 -8.57 1.03
N ALA A 98 28.32 -8.09 2.17
CA ALA A 98 29.75 -8.01 2.47
C ALA A 98 30.36 -9.35 2.93
N LEU A 99 29.55 -10.42 3.13
CA LEU A 99 30.05 -11.75 3.51
C LEU A 99 31.10 -12.26 2.52
N PRO A 100 32.15 -12.96 3.02
CA PRO A 100 33.26 -13.39 2.18
C PRO A 100 32.83 -14.58 1.31
N GLU A 101 33.30 -14.62 0.07
CA GLU A 101 32.98 -15.69 -0.90
C GLU A 101 34.25 -16.30 -1.53
N PRO A 102 35.22 -16.76 -0.72
CA PRO A 102 36.55 -17.14 -1.21
C PRO A 102 36.55 -18.44 -2.02
N ASN A 103 35.46 -19.21 -2.00
CA ASN A 103 35.30 -20.46 -2.73
C ASN A 103 33.85 -20.64 -3.22
N LYS A 104 33.61 -21.67 -4.03
CA LYS A 104 32.29 -21.93 -4.64
C LYS A 104 31.20 -22.24 -3.60
N ASP A 105 31.54 -22.97 -2.54
CA ASP A 105 30.57 -23.39 -1.52
C ASP A 105 30.09 -22.19 -0.69
N LEU A 106 31.01 -21.33 -0.25
CA LEU A 106 30.68 -20.11 0.49
C LEU A 106 29.97 -19.08 -0.41
N LYS A 107 30.30 -19.03 -1.70
CA LYS A 107 29.54 -18.22 -2.67
C LYS A 107 28.09 -18.71 -2.78
N ALA A 108 27.88 -20.02 -2.88
CA ALA A 108 26.54 -20.61 -2.94
C ALA A 108 25.78 -20.37 -1.64
N LEU A 109 26.42 -20.57 -0.49
CA LEU A 109 25.83 -20.37 0.84
C LEU A 109 25.40 -18.91 1.05
N LYS A 110 26.25 -17.95 0.69
CA LYS A 110 25.93 -16.52 0.70
C LYS A 110 24.75 -16.19 -0.21
N SER A 111 24.73 -16.76 -1.42
CA SER A 111 23.63 -16.53 -2.37
C SER A 111 22.29 -16.99 -1.80
N THR A 112 22.24 -18.17 -1.18
CA THR A 112 21.04 -18.69 -0.51
C THR A 112 20.59 -17.81 0.64
N TYR A 113 21.53 -17.31 1.45
CA TYR A 113 21.20 -16.38 2.54
C TYR A 113 20.64 -15.05 2.02
N LEU A 114 21.25 -14.49 0.96
CA LEU A 114 20.76 -13.26 0.32
C LEU A 114 19.36 -13.43 -0.28
N GLU A 115 19.02 -14.62 -0.78
CA GLU A 115 17.67 -14.90 -1.28
C GLU A 115 16.64 -14.90 -0.14
N GLY A 116 16.99 -15.48 1.03
CA GLY A 116 16.18 -15.37 2.24
C GLY A 116 15.97 -13.92 2.67
N ILE A 117 17.01 -13.09 2.62
CA ILE A 117 16.92 -11.65 2.90
C ILE A 117 15.96 -10.94 1.95
N LYS A 118 16.01 -11.21 0.65
CA LYS A 118 15.04 -10.63 -0.31
C LYS A 118 13.60 -11.02 0.04
N GLY A 119 13.36 -12.29 0.40
CA GLY A 119 12.04 -12.72 0.84
C GLY A 119 11.53 -11.96 2.06
N LYS A 120 12.42 -11.64 3.02
CA LYS A 120 12.10 -10.76 4.17
C LYS A 120 11.79 -9.33 3.72
N GLU A 121 12.56 -8.77 2.78
CA GLU A 121 12.29 -7.44 2.21
C GLU A 121 10.92 -7.38 1.52
N GLU A 122 10.58 -8.40 0.73
CA GLU A 122 9.30 -8.48 0.02
C GLU A 122 8.11 -8.54 0.96
N ILE A 123 8.20 -9.29 2.07
CA ILE A 123 7.09 -9.39 3.01
C ILE A 123 6.94 -8.13 3.88
N ILE A 124 8.03 -7.43 4.18
CA ILE A 124 8.00 -6.08 4.80
C ILE A 124 7.36 -5.07 3.83
N GLU A 125 7.65 -5.17 2.53
CA GLU A 125 7.05 -4.30 1.52
C GLU A 125 5.53 -4.56 1.39
N LYS A 126 5.10 -5.82 1.45
CA LYS A 126 3.67 -6.18 1.50
C LYS A 126 2.97 -5.60 2.73
N LEU A 127 3.63 -5.61 3.89
CA LEU A 127 3.14 -4.92 5.09
C LEU A 127 2.99 -3.41 4.83
N ASP A 128 4.00 -2.75 4.27
CA ASP A 128 3.95 -1.31 3.98
C ASP A 128 2.81 -0.95 3.03
N GLN A 129 2.66 -1.71 1.94
CA GLN A 129 1.59 -1.53 0.96
C GLN A 129 0.21 -1.70 1.59
N PHE A 130 0.05 -2.65 2.52
CA PHE A 130 -1.18 -2.82 3.27
C PHE A 130 -1.50 -1.61 4.14
N ILE A 131 -0.52 -1.08 4.88
CA ILE A 131 -0.71 0.12 5.70
C ILE A 131 -1.09 1.33 4.84
N VAL A 132 -0.41 1.55 3.72
CA VAL A 132 -0.73 2.61 2.76
C VAL A 132 -2.16 2.47 2.25
N LEU A 133 -2.59 1.25 1.95
CA LEU A 133 -3.94 0.98 1.47
C LEU A 133 -5.00 1.30 2.53
N CYS A 134 -4.75 0.97 3.81
CA CYS A 134 -5.60 1.39 4.92
C CYS A 134 -5.68 2.92 5.03
N GLN A 135 -4.55 3.63 4.99
CA GLN A 135 -4.52 5.09 5.05
C GLN A 135 -5.27 5.75 3.88
N ASN A 136 -5.12 5.21 2.68
CA ASN A 136 -5.81 5.71 1.48
C ASN A 136 -7.33 5.47 1.56
N SER A 137 -7.77 4.33 2.10
CA SER A 137 -9.19 4.05 2.34
C SER A 137 -9.80 5.03 3.34
N ILE A 138 -9.10 5.30 4.45
CA ILE A 138 -9.51 6.30 5.44
C ILE A 138 -9.66 7.68 4.80
N ARG A 139 -8.64 8.14 4.06
CA ARG A 139 -8.65 9.46 3.42
C ARG A 139 -9.76 9.60 2.39
N ALA A 140 -10.01 8.58 1.58
CA ALA A 140 -11.09 8.61 0.59
C ALA A 140 -12.47 8.77 1.26
N ASN A 141 -12.69 8.09 2.38
CA ASN A 141 -13.93 8.23 3.16
C ASN A 141 -14.05 9.61 3.83
N GLU A 142 -12.96 10.20 4.33
CA GLU A 142 -12.94 11.58 4.84
C GLU A 142 -13.30 12.58 3.73
N ASN A 143 -12.72 12.41 2.53
CA ASN A 143 -13.00 13.27 1.39
C ASN A 143 -14.47 13.15 0.94
N ILE A 144 -15.06 11.95 0.97
CA ILE A 144 -16.50 11.76 0.71
C ILE A 144 -17.35 12.62 1.65
N LEU A 145 -17.03 12.61 2.94
CA LEU A 145 -17.73 13.42 3.93
C LEU A 145 -17.54 14.92 3.67
N GLU A 146 -16.32 15.35 3.38
CA GLU A 146 -16.01 16.75 3.06
C GLU A 146 -16.79 17.23 1.84
N PHE A 147 -16.79 16.47 0.74
CA PHE A 147 -17.53 16.85 -0.48
C PHE A 147 -19.04 16.81 -0.27
N THR A 148 -19.55 15.95 0.60
CA THR A 148 -20.96 15.97 1.02
C THR A 148 -21.29 17.27 1.75
N GLN A 149 -20.44 17.72 2.68
CA GLN A 149 -20.63 18.99 3.39
C GLN A 149 -20.53 20.20 2.45
N GLN A 150 -19.61 20.18 1.49
CA GLN A 150 -19.49 21.22 0.47
C GLN A 150 -20.73 21.28 -0.42
N PHE A 151 -21.24 20.12 -0.86
CA PHE A 151 -22.49 20.01 -1.62
C PHE A 151 -23.64 20.67 -0.85
N GLU A 152 -23.87 20.30 0.42
CA GLU A 152 -24.94 20.85 1.24
C GLU A 152 -24.82 22.36 1.46
N LYS A 153 -23.59 22.85 1.67
CA LYS A 153 -23.31 24.28 1.80
C LYS A 153 -23.68 25.04 0.52
N HIS A 154 -23.37 24.49 -0.65
CA HIS A 154 -23.74 25.12 -1.92
C HIS A 154 -25.24 25.02 -2.19
N ARG A 155 -25.87 23.87 -1.92
CA ARG A 155 -27.33 23.70 -2.01
C ARG A 155 -28.09 24.76 -1.21
N SER A 156 -27.72 24.94 0.06
CA SER A 156 -28.34 25.96 0.92
C SER A 156 -28.20 27.39 0.37
N ARG A 157 -27.05 27.70 -0.27
CA ARG A 157 -26.85 29.01 -0.93
C ARG A 157 -27.74 29.17 -2.16
N VAL A 158 -27.88 28.13 -2.99
CA VAL A 158 -28.77 28.12 -4.15
C VAL A 158 -30.20 28.42 -3.70
N GLU A 159 -30.69 27.70 -2.70
CA GLU A 159 -32.06 27.86 -2.16
C GLU A 159 -32.31 29.28 -1.64
N ALA A 160 -31.36 29.84 -0.88
CA ALA A 160 -31.47 31.20 -0.36
C ALA A 160 -31.46 32.26 -1.49
N GLN A 161 -30.63 32.07 -2.51
CA GLN A 161 -30.51 33.00 -3.63
C GLN A 161 -31.73 32.98 -4.55
N ILE A 162 -32.26 31.79 -4.86
CA ILE A 162 -33.52 31.64 -5.59
C ILE A 162 -34.68 32.29 -4.83
N SER A 163 -34.77 32.07 -3.52
CA SER A 163 -35.79 32.70 -2.68
C SER A 163 -35.70 34.23 -2.70
N SER A 164 -34.48 34.76 -2.76
CA SER A 164 -34.22 36.20 -2.84
C SER A 164 -34.50 36.78 -4.23
N ALA A 165 -34.27 36.03 -5.30
CA ALA A 165 -34.54 36.44 -6.67
C ALA A 165 -36.05 36.64 -6.96
N LYS A 166 -36.91 35.85 -6.29
CA LYS A 166 -38.37 35.87 -6.48
C LYS A 166 -39.07 37.16 -6.03
N GLN A 167 -38.32 38.21 -5.69
CA GLN A 167 -38.84 39.56 -5.40
C GLN A 167 -39.10 40.40 -6.66
N THR A 168 -38.63 39.98 -7.83
CA THR A 168 -38.85 40.68 -9.11
C THR A 168 -39.50 39.75 -10.14
N SER A 169 -40.21 40.30 -11.12
CA SER A 169 -40.81 39.49 -12.19
C SER A 169 -39.74 38.74 -13.01
N GLN A 170 -38.60 39.39 -13.26
CA GLN A 170 -37.47 38.75 -13.96
C GLN A 170 -36.85 37.62 -13.15
N GLY A 171 -36.65 37.83 -11.85
CA GLY A 171 -36.10 36.83 -10.96
C GLY A 171 -37.03 35.64 -10.74
N ILE A 172 -38.36 35.83 -10.80
CA ILE A 172 -39.32 34.72 -10.82
C ILE A 172 -39.13 33.86 -12.07
N GLU A 173 -39.11 34.47 -13.26
CA GLU A 173 -38.97 33.75 -14.53
C GLU A 173 -37.64 32.97 -14.60
N ASP A 174 -36.54 33.62 -14.24
CA ASP A 174 -35.21 32.99 -14.28
C ASP A 174 -35.05 31.93 -13.18
N SER A 175 -35.64 32.14 -12.00
CA SER A 175 -35.67 31.14 -10.93
C SER A 175 -36.39 29.88 -11.37
N THR A 176 -37.56 30.00 -12.00
CA THR A 176 -38.32 28.83 -12.50
C THR A 176 -37.48 28.02 -13.50
N LYS A 177 -36.81 28.67 -14.45
CA LYS A 177 -35.93 27.99 -15.42
C LYS A 177 -34.78 27.25 -14.75
N LEU A 178 -34.18 27.85 -13.72
CA LEU A 178 -33.09 27.23 -12.98
C LEU A 178 -33.61 26.05 -12.14
N GLU A 179 -34.73 26.21 -11.43
CA GLU A 179 -35.36 25.15 -10.62
C GLU A 179 -35.70 23.94 -11.49
N GLU A 180 -36.37 24.14 -12.63
CA GLU A 180 -36.72 23.07 -13.58
C GLU A 180 -35.47 22.29 -14.04
N ARG A 181 -34.40 23.00 -14.41
CA ARG A 181 -33.14 22.36 -14.80
C ARG A 181 -32.50 21.56 -13.67
N LEU A 182 -32.53 22.08 -12.44
CA LEU A 182 -31.96 21.38 -11.28
C LEU A 182 -32.76 20.13 -10.93
N ASP A 183 -34.09 20.19 -11.05
CA ASP A 183 -34.98 19.05 -10.83
C ASP A 183 -34.79 17.96 -11.88
N GLU A 184 -34.72 18.33 -13.18
CA GLU A 184 -34.39 17.41 -14.27
C GLU A 184 -33.04 16.72 -14.02
N ASN A 185 -32.01 17.51 -13.67
CA ASN A 185 -30.69 16.98 -13.41
C ASN A 185 -30.68 16.00 -12.23
N ASN A 186 -31.36 16.35 -11.14
CA ASN A 186 -31.49 15.49 -9.96
C ASN A 186 -32.20 14.18 -10.28
N HIS A 187 -33.26 14.22 -11.12
CA HIS A 187 -33.96 13.03 -11.58
C HIS A 187 -33.01 12.07 -12.33
N HIS A 188 -32.26 12.57 -13.30
CA HIS A 188 -31.31 11.77 -14.07
C HIS A 188 -30.16 11.21 -13.22
N ILE A 189 -29.61 12.02 -12.30
CA ILE A 189 -28.58 11.54 -11.38
C ILE A 189 -29.14 10.40 -10.52
N LYS A 190 -30.34 10.58 -9.94
CA LYS A 190 -30.96 9.57 -9.07
C LYS A 190 -31.14 8.24 -9.80
N GLU A 191 -31.68 8.28 -11.03
CA GLU A 191 -31.89 7.09 -11.85
C GLU A 191 -30.58 6.32 -12.12
N LYS A 192 -29.53 7.04 -12.52
CA LYS A 192 -28.21 6.44 -12.85
C LYS A 192 -27.43 6.00 -11.61
N ALA A 193 -27.45 6.80 -10.55
CA ALA A 193 -26.76 6.50 -9.30
C ALA A 193 -27.39 5.30 -8.58
N GLU A 194 -28.73 5.23 -8.49
CA GLU A 194 -29.40 4.08 -7.87
C GLU A 194 -29.10 2.77 -8.60
N THR A 195 -29.03 2.80 -9.93
CA THR A 195 -28.66 1.63 -10.73
C THR A 195 -27.23 1.19 -10.42
N SER A 196 -26.30 2.14 -10.34
CA SER A 196 -24.90 1.89 -9.99
C SER A 196 -24.72 1.37 -8.56
N ILE A 197 -25.51 1.87 -7.60
CA ILE A 197 -25.46 1.45 -6.18
C ILE A 197 -26.03 0.05 -5.99
N ARG A 198 -27.02 -0.37 -6.80
CA ARG A 198 -27.62 -1.71 -6.74
C ARG A 198 -26.72 -2.80 -7.30
N GLU A 199 -25.67 -2.46 -8.05
CA GLU A 199 -24.68 -3.41 -8.55
C GLU A 199 -23.85 -3.99 -7.40
N LYS A 200 -23.79 -5.33 -7.34
CA LYS A 200 -23.10 -6.07 -6.27
C LYS A 200 -21.65 -6.38 -6.64
N ASP A 201 -21.34 -6.47 -7.93
CA ASP A 201 -19.97 -6.60 -8.38
C ASP A 201 -19.27 -5.25 -8.33
N GLY A 202 -18.23 -5.13 -7.50
CA GLY A 202 -17.56 -3.85 -7.32
C GLY A 202 -16.88 -3.33 -8.59
N LYS A 203 -16.48 -4.19 -9.55
CA LYS A 203 -15.90 -3.72 -10.82
C LYS A 203 -16.98 -3.14 -11.73
N ALA A 204 -18.11 -3.84 -11.88
CA ALA A 204 -19.25 -3.34 -12.62
C ALA A 204 -19.79 -2.04 -12.01
N GLN A 205 -19.85 -1.95 -10.67
CA GLN A 205 -20.21 -0.72 -9.97
C GLN A 205 -19.24 0.44 -10.28
N MET A 206 -17.93 0.19 -10.23
CA MET A 206 -16.93 1.20 -10.60
C MET A 206 -17.10 1.66 -12.05
N GLN A 207 -17.31 0.72 -12.97
CA GLN A 207 -17.51 1.03 -14.38
C GLN A 207 -18.75 1.90 -14.59
N ALA A 208 -19.89 1.55 -13.98
CA ALA A 208 -21.12 2.35 -14.07
C ALA A 208 -20.92 3.79 -13.53
N ILE A 209 -20.23 3.96 -12.41
CA ILE A 209 -19.92 5.30 -11.88
C ILE A 209 -19.02 6.10 -12.84
N GLN A 210 -17.96 5.45 -13.35
CA GLN A 210 -16.94 6.08 -14.19
C GLN A 210 -17.47 6.44 -15.59
N GLU A 211 -18.29 5.59 -16.18
CA GLU A 211 -18.75 5.70 -17.58
C GLU A 211 -20.12 6.35 -17.71
N GLU A 212 -20.97 6.31 -16.68
CA GLU A 212 -22.32 6.87 -16.74
C GLU A 212 -22.50 8.06 -15.80
N VAL A 213 -22.22 7.89 -14.50
CA VAL A 213 -22.57 8.89 -13.48
C VAL A 213 -21.69 10.14 -13.58
N ILE A 214 -20.36 9.98 -13.62
CA ILE A 214 -19.44 11.12 -13.71
C ILE A 214 -19.66 11.92 -15.01
N PRO A 215 -19.74 11.30 -16.20
CA PRO A 215 -20.03 12.04 -17.44
C PRO A 215 -21.38 12.75 -17.44
N LEU A 216 -22.41 12.17 -16.82
CA LEU A 216 -23.70 12.84 -16.63
C LEU A 216 -23.54 14.12 -15.81
N VAL A 217 -22.88 14.05 -14.65
CA VAL A 217 -22.62 15.23 -13.79
C VAL A 217 -21.81 16.29 -14.54
N GLN A 218 -20.79 15.89 -15.31
CA GLN A 218 -19.99 16.82 -16.11
C GLN A 218 -20.81 17.51 -17.20
N THR A 219 -21.73 16.80 -17.84
CA THR A 219 -22.67 17.37 -18.82
C THR A 219 -23.58 18.40 -18.14
N GLN A 220 -24.11 18.08 -16.97
CA GLN A 220 -24.98 18.98 -16.20
C GLN A 220 -24.24 20.25 -15.72
N ILE A 221 -22.95 20.13 -15.35
CA ILE A 221 -22.09 21.29 -15.06
C ILE A 221 -21.96 22.19 -16.29
N LYS A 222 -21.74 21.60 -17.47
CA LYS A 222 -21.63 22.35 -18.72
C LYS A 222 -22.94 23.07 -19.04
N ASP A 223 -24.08 22.37 -18.98
CA ASP A 223 -25.40 22.95 -19.27
C ASP A 223 -25.74 24.11 -18.32
N LEU A 224 -25.43 23.97 -17.02
CA LEU A 224 -25.58 25.05 -16.04
C LEU A 224 -24.65 26.23 -16.31
N ASN A 225 -23.48 26.02 -16.92
CA ASN A 225 -22.58 27.10 -17.32
C ASN A 225 -23.05 27.85 -18.56
N GLU A 226 -23.69 27.16 -19.49
CA GLU A 226 -24.23 27.73 -20.73
C GLU A 226 -25.60 28.40 -20.54
N MET A 227 -26.29 28.11 -19.43
CA MET A 227 -27.56 28.73 -19.08
C MET A 227 -27.45 30.25 -18.91
N GLN A 228 -28.23 30.98 -19.71
CA GLN A 228 -28.29 32.44 -19.66
C GLN A 228 -29.46 32.91 -18.77
N LEU A 229 -29.12 33.59 -17.68
CA LEU A 229 -30.07 34.19 -16.74
C LEU A 229 -29.82 35.70 -16.68
N ARG A 230 -30.90 36.48 -16.59
CA ARG A 230 -30.86 37.95 -16.58
C ARG A 230 -30.80 38.50 -15.16
N ASP A 231 -31.53 37.88 -14.24
CA ASP A 231 -31.52 38.25 -12.82
C ASP A 231 -30.19 37.90 -12.14
N GLU A 232 -29.63 38.85 -11.41
CA GLU A 232 -28.32 38.74 -10.75
C GLU A 232 -28.31 37.65 -9.67
N MET A 233 -29.33 37.64 -8.81
CA MET A 233 -29.43 36.66 -7.71
C MET A 233 -29.59 35.24 -8.24
N THR A 234 -30.39 35.08 -9.30
CA THR A 234 -30.55 33.80 -9.98
C THR A 234 -29.24 33.36 -10.64
N ASN A 235 -28.47 34.29 -11.23
CA ASN A 235 -27.14 33.99 -11.76
C ASN A 235 -26.15 33.55 -10.68
N HIS A 236 -26.18 34.16 -9.50
CA HIS A 236 -25.38 33.69 -8.36
C HIS A 236 -25.84 32.31 -7.88
N ALA A 237 -27.15 32.03 -7.90
CA ALA A 237 -27.68 30.72 -7.59
C ALA A 237 -27.16 29.68 -8.58
N ARG A 238 -27.19 29.97 -9.89
CA ARG A 238 -26.60 29.13 -10.95
C ARG A 238 -25.10 28.88 -10.72
N GLN A 239 -24.32 29.90 -10.35
CA GLN A 239 -22.90 29.73 -10.01
C GLN A 239 -22.69 28.81 -8.79
N ASN A 240 -23.49 28.95 -7.74
CA ASN A 240 -23.43 28.04 -6.59
C ASN A 240 -23.89 26.62 -6.97
N ALA A 241 -24.88 26.47 -7.86
CA ALA A 241 -25.27 25.18 -8.39
C ALA A 241 -24.09 24.52 -9.14
N VAL A 242 -23.37 25.26 -9.99
CA VAL A 242 -22.15 24.71 -10.64
C VAL A 242 -21.15 24.19 -9.60
N GLN A 243 -20.90 24.92 -8.51
CA GLN A 243 -20.03 24.44 -7.42
C GLN A 243 -20.59 23.23 -6.66
N MET A 244 -21.92 23.18 -6.48
CA MET A 244 -22.62 22.03 -5.92
C MET A 244 -22.37 20.77 -6.76
N TYR A 245 -22.48 20.87 -8.10
CA TYR A 245 -22.22 19.74 -8.99
C TYR A 245 -20.73 19.35 -9.06
N TYR A 246 -19.79 20.30 -8.97
CA TYR A 246 -18.37 19.95 -8.81
C TYR A 246 -18.10 19.18 -7.51
N SER A 247 -18.80 19.51 -6.42
CA SER A 247 -18.72 18.73 -5.18
C SER A 247 -19.25 17.31 -5.38
N LEU A 248 -20.36 17.17 -6.12
CA LEU A 248 -20.94 15.87 -6.47
C LEU A 248 -20.03 15.02 -7.38
N GLU A 249 -19.37 15.64 -8.36
CA GLU A 249 -18.39 14.96 -9.23
C GLU A 249 -17.24 14.39 -8.38
N ARG A 250 -16.66 15.22 -7.50
CA ARG A 250 -15.57 14.80 -6.61
C ARG A 250 -16.00 13.72 -5.63
N TYR A 251 -17.24 13.79 -5.12
CA TYR A 251 -17.82 12.72 -4.31
C TYR A 251 -17.78 11.36 -5.04
N TYR A 252 -18.20 11.31 -6.31
CA TYR A 252 -18.19 10.06 -7.08
C TYR A 252 -16.77 9.60 -7.43
N GLN A 253 -15.84 10.53 -7.68
CA GLN A 253 -14.42 10.20 -7.88
C GLN A 253 -13.81 9.55 -6.63
N GLU A 254 -14.11 10.05 -5.44
CA GLU A 254 -13.66 9.42 -4.19
C GLU A 254 -14.38 8.09 -3.93
N ARG A 255 -15.65 7.96 -4.34
CA ARG A 255 -16.39 6.69 -4.24
C ARG A 255 -15.72 5.57 -5.04
N LEU A 256 -15.22 5.87 -6.23
CA LEU A 256 -14.42 4.92 -7.04
C LEU A 256 -13.18 4.44 -6.29
N LYS A 257 -12.45 5.37 -5.66
CA LYS A 257 -11.27 5.03 -4.85
C LYS A 257 -11.64 4.14 -3.68
N THR A 258 -12.72 4.46 -2.96
CA THR A 258 -13.19 3.63 -1.83
C THR A 258 -13.52 2.20 -2.29
N ILE A 259 -14.18 2.02 -3.44
CA ILE A 259 -14.50 0.68 -3.96
C ILE A 259 -13.20 -0.08 -4.30
N ASP A 260 -12.28 0.55 -5.04
CA ASP A 260 -10.97 -0.04 -5.39
C ASP A 260 -10.16 -0.45 -4.15
N TYR A 261 -10.06 0.44 -3.17
CA TYR A 261 -9.33 0.15 -1.94
C TYR A 261 -9.99 -0.96 -1.13
N ASN A 262 -11.31 -1.00 -1.03
CA ASN A 262 -12.03 -2.06 -0.34
C ASN A 262 -11.82 -3.42 -1.02
N GLN A 263 -11.81 -3.47 -2.35
CA GLN A 263 -11.50 -4.70 -3.09
C GLN A 263 -10.06 -5.17 -2.83
N LYS A 264 -9.09 -4.25 -2.89
CA LYS A 264 -7.67 -4.56 -2.60
C LYS A 264 -7.48 -5.02 -1.15
N LEU A 265 -8.16 -4.40 -0.19
CA LEU A 265 -8.11 -4.78 1.23
C LEU A 265 -8.74 -6.16 1.46
N ALA A 266 -9.85 -6.47 0.79
CA ALA A 266 -10.49 -7.79 0.88
C ALA A 266 -9.61 -8.90 0.27
N GLN A 267 -8.85 -8.59 -0.76
CA GLN A 267 -7.87 -9.51 -1.37
C GLN A 267 -6.59 -9.63 -0.55
N ALA A 268 -6.22 -8.58 0.20
CA ALA A 268 -5.09 -8.63 1.10
C ALA A 268 -5.39 -9.58 2.27
N ASN A 269 -4.75 -10.76 2.25
CA ASN A 269 -4.89 -11.71 3.34
C ASN A 269 -4.11 -11.20 4.56
N ILE A 270 -4.78 -10.48 5.46
CA ILE A 270 -4.19 -9.94 6.69
C ILE A 270 -3.49 -11.02 7.52
N ARG A 271 -3.99 -12.26 7.51
CA ARG A 271 -3.37 -13.38 8.25
C ARG A 271 -2.03 -13.82 7.66
N LYS A 272 -1.70 -13.39 6.44
CA LYS A 272 -0.41 -13.61 5.79
C LYS A 272 0.54 -12.41 5.93
N LEU A 273 0.11 -11.33 6.58
CA LEU A 273 1.02 -10.23 6.91
C LEU A 273 1.92 -10.64 8.06
N ILE A 274 3.17 -10.19 8.02
CA ILE A 274 4.09 -10.33 9.14
C ILE A 274 3.59 -9.48 10.31
N THR A 275 3.60 -10.07 11.49
CA THR A 275 3.20 -9.39 12.73
C THR A 275 4.26 -9.51 13.82
N LYS A 276 5.17 -10.48 13.69
CA LYS A 276 6.23 -10.80 14.67
C LYS A 276 7.52 -11.22 13.97
N ALA A 277 8.63 -11.15 14.70
CA ALA A 277 9.95 -11.56 14.21
C ALA A 277 9.95 -13.00 13.68
N LYS A 278 9.26 -13.90 14.39
CA LYS A 278 9.17 -15.33 14.03
C LYS A 278 8.58 -15.58 12.63
N ASP A 279 7.80 -14.63 12.10
CA ASP A 279 7.21 -14.75 10.77
C ASP A 279 8.28 -14.64 9.67
N LEU A 280 9.48 -14.14 10.00
CA LEU A 280 10.64 -14.04 9.13
C LEU A 280 11.58 -15.26 9.20
N ASP A 281 11.44 -16.12 10.22
CA ASP A 281 12.39 -17.23 10.47
C ASP A 281 12.40 -18.25 9.32
N SER A 282 11.24 -18.48 8.68
CA SER A 282 11.12 -19.42 7.57
C SER A 282 12.03 -19.11 6.39
N TYR A 283 12.44 -17.85 6.21
CA TYR A 283 13.35 -17.42 5.15
C TYR A 283 14.82 -17.81 5.42
N ASN A 284 15.17 -18.20 6.65
CA ASN A 284 16.50 -18.69 7.01
C ASN A 284 16.67 -20.20 6.78
N ALA A 285 15.58 -20.96 6.74
CA ALA A 285 15.64 -22.43 6.67
C ALA A 285 16.45 -22.99 5.49
N PRO A 286 16.37 -22.44 4.25
CA PRO A 286 17.21 -22.92 3.15
C PRO A 286 18.72 -22.73 3.42
N TYR A 287 19.10 -21.60 4.03
CA TYR A 287 20.50 -21.34 4.39
C TYR A 287 20.97 -22.27 5.52
N GLU A 288 20.16 -22.48 6.55
CA GLU A 288 20.47 -23.39 7.67
C GLU A 288 20.68 -24.82 7.15
N ASN A 289 19.76 -25.32 6.32
CA ASN A 289 19.88 -26.64 5.71
C ASN A 289 21.15 -26.79 4.86
N GLN A 290 21.48 -25.77 4.06
CA GLN A 290 22.71 -25.81 3.23
C GLN A 290 23.97 -25.75 4.10
N ARG A 291 23.96 -24.95 5.17
CA ARG A 291 25.07 -24.85 6.13
C ARG A 291 25.33 -26.20 6.82
N ASP A 292 24.28 -26.88 7.25
CA ASP A 292 24.39 -28.17 7.93
C ASP A 292 24.96 -29.26 7.01
N GLN A 293 24.58 -29.24 5.73
CA GLN A 293 25.17 -30.12 4.72
C GLN A 293 26.67 -29.86 4.51
N LEU A 294 27.11 -28.59 4.53
CA LEU A 294 28.52 -28.24 4.41
C LEU A 294 29.35 -28.65 5.64
N ASN A 295 28.74 -28.70 6.83
CA ASN A 295 29.40 -29.13 8.06
C ASN A 295 29.41 -30.65 8.26
N SER A 296 28.58 -31.38 7.52
CA SER A 296 28.45 -32.85 7.62
C SER A 296 29.33 -33.62 6.63
N ASN A 297 29.98 -32.92 5.69
CA ASN A 297 30.89 -33.47 4.67
C ASN A 297 32.36 -33.16 5.00
#